data_AF-A0AAU3RU13-F1
#
_entry.id   AF-A0AAU3RU13-F1
#
_cell.length_a   1.000
_cell.length_b   1.000
_cell.length_c   1.000
_cell.angle_alpha   90.00
_cell.angle_beta   90.00
_cell.angle_gamma   90.00
#
_symmetry.space_group_name_H-M   'P 1'
#
loop_
_entity.id
_entity.type
_entity.pdbx_description
1 polymer ?
#
loop_
_entity_poly.entity_id
_entity_poly.type
_entity_poly.pdbx_seq_one_letter_code
_entity_poly.pdbx_strand_id
1 'polypeptide(L)'
;MITSTPSLSDKQLCSIRETTARINLWHRSVRSGKTIASLLRFLFAVRRTPASGLLLIVGRSFATIERNVIEPLQDPLLFAGTAAEVHHTRGATTAVIHGRTVHLIGASDARSEGRLRGLTAFVAYADEVTLLRHEPGRILHGLYQGSPDRLGTRVPLTEHPEAAVSAGSLGPEGDAIETGIPELTAAYVPNIRPNRRHRGSPFGRSDYAAPLHDLMDALDETWSSWIRDIRLARGRLIVPAGYLRDQGPGRVATFDDDREIWQTLNIPPTESAGTGITLSQFAIRVAEHQSTADAIVQQAVRSAGYSAGLVPERPRVSFGDSVSEDPASTAQTLSLLQQAQAVSTDTKVRTLHPDWDDTAVREEVDRILTETGQAAPDPMQLGALP
;
A
#
# COMPACT_ATOMS: atom_id res chain seq x y z
N MET A 1 53.87 19.38 16.30
CA MET A 1 53.43 19.26 14.90
C MET A 1 51.92 19.10 14.91
N ILE A 2 51.19 20.02 14.30
CA ILE A 2 49.72 19.99 14.23
C ILE A 2 49.35 18.86 13.26
N THR A 3 48.97 17.70 13.79
CA THR A 3 48.39 16.62 12.99
C THR A 3 46.96 17.02 12.64
N SER A 4 46.79 17.78 11.56
CA SER A 4 45.48 18.00 10.97
C SER A 4 44.96 16.65 10.49
N THR A 5 44.00 16.07 11.19
CA THR A 5 43.26 14.90 10.73
C THR A 5 42.68 15.25 9.35
N PRO A 6 42.84 14.42 8.31
CA PRO A 6 42.25 14.72 7.01
C PRO A 6 40.74 14.85 7.18
N SER A 7 40.21 16.06 6.99
CA SER A 7 38.77 16.31 7.08
C SER A 7 38.09 15.79 5.82
N LEU A 8 37.02 15.03 6.00
CA LEU A 8 36.14 14.64 4.89
C LEU A 8 35.51 15.89 4.31
N SER A 9 35.43 15.97 2.98
CA SER A 9 34.69 17.03 2.30
C SER A 9 33.19 16.92 2.60
N ASP A 10 32.46 18.05 2.52
CA ASP A 10 31.01 18.09 2.68
C ASP A 10 30.28 17.09 1.78
N LYS A 11 30.79 16.89 0.57
CA LYS A 11 30.24 15.91 -0.39
C LYS A 11 30.43 14.48 0.10
N GLN A 12 31.57 14.14 0.69
CA GLN A 12 31.81 12.82 1.26
C GLN A 12 30.92 12.59 2.48
N LEU A 13 30.84 13.58 3.38
CA LEU A 13 29.96 13.53 4.56
C LEU A 13 28.48 13.34 4.17
N CYS A 14 28.01 14.12 3.21
CA CYS A 14 26.68 14.01 2.64
C CYS A 14 26.43 12.61 2.07
N SER A 15 27.35 12.10 1.25
CA SER A 15 27.21 10.76 0.64
C SER A 15 27.10 9.65 1.68
N ILE A 16 27.83 9.75 2.80
CA ILE A 16 27.78 8.76 3.89
C ILE A 16 26.44 8.86 4.64
N ARG A 17 25.99 10.08 4.93
CA ARG A 17 24.75 10.35 5.68
C ARG A 17 23.50 9.91 4.90
N GLU A 18 23.48 10.14 3.60
CA GLU A 18 22.33 9.87 2.73
C GLU A 18 22.23 8.39 2.29
N THR A 19 23.22 7.56 2.66
CA THR A 19 23.21 6.11 2.38
C THR A 19 22.23 5.36 3.28
N THR A 20 20.94 5.45 2.94
CA THR A 20 19.81 4.83 3.66
C THR A 20 19.10 3.73 2.88
N ALA A 21 19.39 3.58 1.59
CA ALA A 21 18.76 2.57 0.74
C ALA A 21 19.37 1.16 0.95
N ARG A 22 18.68 0.13 0.44
CA ARG A 22 19.18 -1.26 0.43
C ARG A 22 20.46 -1.41 -0.42
N ILE A 23 20.53 -0.72 -1.55
CA ILE A 23 21.69 -0.68 -2.45
C ILE A 23 22.10 0.77 -2.62
N ASN A 24 23.39 1.06 -2.45
CA ASN A 24 23.93 2.41 -2.54
C ASN A 24 25.16 2.39 -3.45
N LEU A 25 25.23 3.34 -4.39
CA LEU A 25 26.24 3.35 -5.45
C LEU A 25 27.04 4.66 -5.41
N TRP A 26 28.36 4.55 -5.24
CA TRP A 26 29.29 5.66 -5.41
C TRP A 26 29.91 5.56 -6.81
N HIS A 27 29.50 6.44 -7.71
CA HIS A 27 30.03 6.52 -9.07
C HIS A 27 30.73 7.86 -9.31
N ARG A 28 31.30 8.07 -10.52
CA ARG A 28 32.04 9.27 -11.01
C ARG A 28 33.58 9.15 -10.90
N SER A 29 34.30 10.26 -11.16
CA SER A 29 35.73 10.33 -11.52
C SER A 29 36.70 9.58 -10.60
N VAL A 30 37.85 9.19 -11.15
CA VAL A 30 38.98 8.60 -10.41
C VAL A 30 39.57 9.66 -9.48
N ARG A 31 40.14 9.25 -8.33
CA ARG A 31 40.71 10.14 -7.29
C ARG A 31 39.74 11.13 -6.65
N SER A 32 38.43 10.91 -6.73
CA SER A 32 37.41 11.80 -6.13
C SER A 32 37.14 11.53 -4.63
N GLY A 33 37.96 10.73 -3.96
CA GLY A 33 37.76 10.34 -2.55
C GLY A 33 36.56 9.40 -2.29
N LYS A 34 35.95 8.84 -3.34
CA LYS A 34 34.76 7.97 -3.23
C LYS A 34 35.03 6.68 -2.46
N THR A 35 36.19 6.05 -2.68
CA THR A 35 36.56 4.79 -2.03
C THR A 35 36.61 4.98 -0.52
N ILE A 36 37.34 5.99 -0.02
CA ILE A 36 37.43 6.31 1.41
C ILE A 36 36.04 6.54 2.05
N ALA A 37 35.18 7.33 1.39
CA ALA A 37 33.82 7.58 1.91
C ALA A 37 32.98 6.29 1.96
N SER A 38 33.04 5.47 0.91
CA SER A 38 32.32 4.20 0.84
C SER A 38 32.84 3.17 1.86
N LEU A 39 34.15 3.14 2.12
CA LEU A 39 34.79 2.29 3.13
C LEU A 39 34.36 2.70 4.54
N LEU A 40 34.33 4.01 4.83
CA LEU A 40 33.85 4.49 6.12
C LEU A 40 32.37 4.11 6.35
N ARG A 41 31.54 4.20 5.30
CA ARG A 41 30.14 3.77 5.38
C ARG A 41 29.99 2.27 5.54
N PHE A 42 30.87 1.48 4.93
CA PHE A 42 30.94 0.03 5.11
C PHE A 42 31.31 -0.34 6.55
N LEU A 43 32.31 0.31 7.15
CA LEU A 43 32.66 0.13 8.57
C LEU A 43 31.46 0.40 9.50
N PHE A 44 30.71 1.49 9.25
CA PHE A 44 29.46 1.75 9.98
C PHE A 44 28.40 0.68 9.75
N ALA A 45 28.32 0.09 8.56
CA ALA A 45 27.39 -1.01 8.29
C ALA A 45 27.79 -2.25 9.10
N VAL A 46 29.06 -2.67 9.04
CA VAL A 46 29.60 -3.81 9.80
C VAL A 46 29.28 -3.67 11.29
N ARG A 47 29.54 -2.49 11.86
CA ARG A 47 29.31 -2.23 13.29
C ARG A 47 27.84 -2.21 13.71
N ARG A 48 26.92 -1.93 12.79
CA ARG A 48 25.46 -1.92 13.05
C ARG A 48 24.79 -3.27 12.79
N THR A 49 25.45 -4.20 12.10
CA THR A 49 24.86 -5.51 11.83
C THR A 49 24.73 -6.35 13.10
N PRO A 50 23.69 -7.20 13.23
CA PRO A 50 23.58 -8.20 14.29
C PRO A 50 24.84 -9.08 14.38
N ALA A 51 25.11 -9.65 15.56
CA ALA A 51 26.31 -10.45 15.82
C ALA A 51 26.45 -11.68 14.90
N SER A 52 25.33 -12.20 14.41
CA SER A 52 25.26 -13.25 13.39
C SER A 52 24.91 -12.66 12.02
N GLY A 53 25.34 -13.33 10.95
CA GLY A 53 25.08 -12.90 9.58
C GLY A 53 26.36 -12.75 8.77
N LEU A 54 26.25 -13.08 7.50
CA LEU A 54 27.37 -13.15 6.57
C LEU A 54 27.73 -11.74 6.05
N LEU A 55 29.01 -11.39 6.10
CA LEU A 55 29.55 -10.13 5.61
C LEU A 55 30.56 -10.42 4.49
N LEU A 56 30.46 -9.70 3.37
CA LEU A 56 31.34 -9.91 2.21
C LEU A 56 31.96 -8.61 1.71
N ILE A 57 33.18 -8.73 1.19
CA ILE A 57 33.80 -7.79 0.26
C ILE A 57 34.04 -8.52 -1.06
N VAL A 58 33.55 -7.93 -2.15
CA VAL A 58 33.68 -8.45 -3.51
C VAL A 58 34.54 -7.50 -4.32
N GLY A 59 35.42 -8.06 -5.13
CA GLY A 59 36.23 -7.31 -6.08
C GLY A 59 36.68 -8.21 -7.22
N ARG A 60 37.34 -7.63 -8.22
CA ARG A 60 37.80 -8.40 -9.39
C ARG A 60 38.70 -9.57 -9.00
N SER A 61 39.64 -9.36 -8.07
CA SER A 61 40.54 -10.41 -7.58
C SER A 61 40.85 -10.20 -6.10
N PHE A 62 41.34 -11.23 -5.41
CA PHE A 62 41.81 -11.10 -4.02
C PHE A 62 42.89 -10.01 -3.87
N ALA A 63 43.87 -9.98 -4.79
CA ALA A 63 44.92 -8.96 -4.77
C ALA A 63 44.35 -7.53 -4.94
N THR A 64 43.29 -7.37 -5.74
CA THR A 64 42.61 -6.08 -5.91
C THR A 64 41.90 -5.66 -4.62
N ILE A 65 41.23 -6.61 -3.94
CA ILE A 65 40.57 -6.36 -2.65
C ILE A 65 41.60 -5.97 -1.59
N GLU A 66 42.72 -6.70 -1.50
CA GLU A 66 43.80 -6.39 -0.58
C GLU A 66 44.29 -4.95 -0.77
N ARG A 67 44.67 -4.59 -2.01
CA ARG A 67 45.26 -3.29 -2.34
C ARG A 67 44.27 -2.12 -2.20
N ASN A 68 43.04 -2.29 -2.67
CA ASN A 68 42.10 -1.16 -2.81
C ASN A 68 41.18 -0.99 -1.60
N VAL A 69 41.03 -2.04 -0.78
CA VAL A 69 40.09 -2.08 0.34
C VAL A 69 40.80 -2.34 1.66
N ILE A 70 41.52 -3.46 1.78
CA ILE A 70 42.10 -3.88 3.06
C ILE A 70 43.28 -2.99 3.46
N GLU A 71 44.24 -2.75 2.58
CA GLU A 71 45.40 -1.89 2.83
C GLU A 71 44.97 -0.48 3.28
N PRO A 72 44.04 0.22 2.60
CA PRO A 72 43.51 1.47 3.10
C PRO A 72 42.84 1.35 4.47
N LEU A 73 42.04 0.31 4.72
CA LEU A 73 41.39 0.11 6.02
C LEU A 73 42.38 -0.17 7.15
N GLN A 74 43.56 -0.72 6.85
CA GLN A 74 44.64 -0.96 7.81
C GLN A 74 45.58 0.24 7.96
N ASP A 75 45.43 1.31 7.19
CA ASP A 75 46.26 2.52 7.28
C ASP A 75 45.77 3.45 8.41
N PRO A 76 46.57 3.64 9.48
CA PRO A 76 46.21 4.53 10.58
C PRO A 76 46.12 6.00 10.18
N LEU A 77 46.75 6.42 9.07
CA LEU A 77 46.63 7.79 8.57
C LEU A 77 45.25 8.05 7.95
N LEU A 78 44.59 7.00 7.45
CA LEU A 78 43.27 7.09 6.82
C LEU A 78 42.13 6.82 7.81
N PHE A 79 42.28 5.83 8.69
CA PHE A 79 41.21 5.38 9.60
C PHE A 79 41.57 5.42 11.10
N ALA A 80 42.69 6.06 11.47
CA ALA A 80 43.09 6.28 12.86
C ALA A 80 43.01 4.99 13.70
N GLY A 81 42.40 5.06 14.89
CA GLY A 81 42.26 3.90 15.78
C GLY A 81 41.44 2.75 15.20
N THR A 82 40.56 3.00 14.22
CA THR A 82 39.79 1.94 13.56
C THR A 82 40.67 1.01 12.74
N ALA A 83 41.81 1.49 12.22
CA ALA A 83 42.74 0.64 11.49
C ALA A 83 43.29 -0.52 12.34
N ALA A 84 43.43 -0.31 13.65
CA ALA A 84 43.87 -1.36 14.58
C ALA A 84 42.84 -2.48 14.78
N GLU A 85 41.57 -2.26 14.41
CA GLU A 85 40.49 -3.26 14.50
C GLU A 85 40.30 -4.06 13.19
N VAL A 86 41.20 -3.87 12.22
CA VAL A 86 41.19 -4.53 10.91
C VAL A 86 42.38 -5.48 10.81
N HIS A 87 42.12 -6.78 10.91
CA HIS A 87 43.13 -7.82 10.83
C HIS A 87 42.93 -8.68 9.59
N HIS A 88 43.94 -8.76 8.76
CA HIS A 88 43.96 -9.62 7.59
C HIS A 88 45.36 -10.18 7.39
N THR A 89 45.43 -11.47 7.07
CA THR A 89 46.67 -12.13 6.65
C THR A 89 46.65 -12.21 5.13
N ARG A 90 47.69 -11.70 4.48
CA ARG A 90 47.81 -11.69 3.02
C ARG A 90 47.56 -13.08 2.42
N GLY A 91 46.71 -13.14 1.40
CA GLY A 91 46.28 -14.35 0.72
C GLY A 91 45.12 -15.10 1.41
N ALA A 92 44.71 -14.68 2.61
CA ALA A 92 43.55 -15.29 3.27
C ALA A 92 42.26 -14.92 2.54
N THR A 93 41.27 -15.82 2.58
CA THR A 93 39.94 -15.56 2.00
C THR A 93 39.01 -14.82 2.95
N THR A 94 39.51 -14.42 4.13
CA THR A 94 38.75 -13.73 5.18
C THR A 94 39.60 -12.63 5.83
N ALA A 95 38.92 -11.64 6.38
CA ALA A 95 39.48 -10.61 7.25
C ALA A 95 38.62 -10.47 8.51
N VAL A 96 39.20 -10.01 9.60
CA VAL A 96 38.48 -9.64 10.82
C VAL A 96 38.37 -8.11 10.85
N ILE A 97 37.15 -7.59 10.83
CA ILE A 97 36.86 -6.14 10.86
C ILE A 97 35.91 -5.89 12.02
N HIS A 98 36.30 -5.04 12.99
CA HIS A 98 35.51 -4.79 14.20
C HIS A 98 35.15 -6.08 14.97
N GLY A 99 36.08 -7.04 15.00
CA GLY A 99 35.86 -8.35 15.63
C GLY A 99 34.94 -9.30 14.84
N ARG A 100 34.53 -8.94 13.61
CA ARG A 100 33.65 -9.74 12.76
C ARG A 100 34.41 -10.36 11.60
N THR A 101 34.12 -11.62 11.29
CA THR A 101 34.66 -12.27 10.09
C THR A 101 33.96 -11.71 8.84
N VAL A 102 34.74 -11.16 7.92
CA VAL A 102 34.31 -10.65 6.61
C VAL A 102 34.97 -11.52 5.54
N HIS A 103 34.15 -12.09 4.66
CA HIS A 103 34.62 -12.95 3.57
C HIS A 103 35.07 -12.10 2.38
N LEU A 104 36.24 -12.40 1.86
CA LEU A 104 36.78 -11.77 0.66
C LEU A 104 36.48 -12.66 -0.54
N ILE A 105 35.92 -12.10 -1.60
CA ILE A 105 35.51 -12.88 -2.77
C ILE A 105 36.03 -12.21 -4.04
N GLY A 106 37.01 -12.85 -4.66
CA GLY A 106 37.45 -12.50 -6.01
C GLY A 106 36.45 -13.02 -7.06
N ALA A 107 35.84 -12.10 -7.82
CA ALA A 107 34.88 -12.39 -8.88
C ALA A 107 35.48 -12.09 -10.26
N SER A 108 36.58 -12.79 -10.59
CA SER A 108 37.32 -12.62 -11.85
C SER A 108 36.72 -13.40 -13.03
N ASP A 109 35.93 -14.45 -12.77
CA ASP A 109 35.41 -15.37 -13.79
C ASP A 109 34.03 -15.95 -13.41
N ALA A 110 33.42 -16.69 -14.35
CA ALA A 110 32.10 -17.29 -14.19
C ALA A 110 32.01 -18.34 -13.06
N ARG A 111 33.14 -18.93 -12.64
CA ARG A 111 33.15 -19.90 -11.53
C ARG A 111 32.98 -19.21 -10.18
N SER A 112 33.39 -17.94 -10.08
CA SER A 112 33.21 -17.13 -8.88
C SER A 112 31.75 -16.70 -8.62
N GLU A 113 30.89 -16.66 -9.65
CA GLU A 113 29.45 -16.44 -9.49
C GLU A 113 28.82 -17.54 -8.61
N GLY A 114 29.24 -18.80 -8.81
CA GLY A 114 28.77 -19.95 -8.02
C GLY A 114 29.10 -19.86 -6.53
N ARG A 115 30.14 -19.11 -6.14
CA ARG A 115 30.46 -18.85 -4.73
C ARG A 115 29.58 -17.78 -4.11
N LEU A 116 28.96 -16.92 -4.91
CA LEU A 116 28.08 -15.83 -4.46
C LEU A 116 26.59 -16.24 -4.48
N ARG A 117 26.21 -17.19 -5.34
CA ARG A 117 24.83 -17.62 -5.52
C ARG A 117 24.33 -18.46 -4.32
N GLY A 118 23.17 -18.09 -3.76
CA GLY A 118 22.57 -18.77 -2.60
C GLY A 118 23.02 -18.24 -1.23
N LEU A 119 23.99 -17.32 -1.19
CA LEU A 119 24.42 -16.68 0.06
C LEU A 119 23.40 -15.62 0.51
N THR A 120 22.98 -15.71 1.77
CA THR A 120 22.22 -14.63 2.43
C THR A 120 23.21 -13.74 3.18
N ALA A 121 23.71 -12.71 2.49
CA ALA A 121 24.59 -11.71 3.07
C ALA A 121 23.80 -10.59 3.75
N PHE A 122 24.24 -10.20 4.95
CA PHE A 122 23.68 -9.06 5.67
C PHE A 122 24.27 -7.74 5.15
N VAL A 123 25.56 -7.73 4.83
CA VAL A 123 26.24 -6.61 4.15
C VAL A 123 27.16 -7.18 3.08
N ALA A 124 27.07 -6.62 1.89
CA ALA A 124 28.02 -6.82 0.81
C ALA A 124 28.59 -5.47 0.40
N TYR A 125 29.91 -5.37 0.33
CA TYR A 125 30.61 -4.25 -0.27
C TYR A 125 31.27 -4.72 -1.57
N ALA A 126 31.20 -3.91 -2.61
CA ALA A 126 31.86 -4.21 -3.87
C ALA A 126 32.60 -2.97 -4.38
N ASP A 127 33.91 -3.12 -4.63
CA ASP A 127 34.71 -2.08 -5.26
C ASP A 127 34.85 -2.35 -6.76
N GLU A 128 34.92 -1.27 -7.55
CA GLU A 128 35.03 -1.33 -9.01
C GLU A 128 33.99 -2.26 -9.67
N VAL A 129 32.72 -2.19 -9.23
CA VAL A 129 31.62 -3.06 -9.70
C VAL A 129 31.50 -3.13 -11.23
N THR A 130 31.85 -2.06 -11.95
CA THR A 130 31.86 -2.02 -13.42
C THR A 130 32.87 -2.96 -14.07
N LEU A 131 33.84 -3.48 -13.32
CA LEU A 131 34.83 -4.48 -13.76
C LEU A 131 34.41 -5.91 -13.41
N LEU A 132 33.29 -6.10 -12.72
CA LEU A 132 32.64 -7.40 -12.55
C LEU A 132 31.91 -7.76 -13.86
N ARG A 133 31.82 -9.06 -14.19
CA ARG A 133 31.39 -9.53 -15.52
C ARG A 133 30.10 -8.84 -15.99
N HIS A 134 30.25 -8.08 -17.07
CA HIS A 134 29.21 -7.44 -17.86
C HIS A 134 29.58 -7.72 -19.32
N GLU A 135 28.63 -8.20 -20.12
CA GLU A 135 28.81 -8.35 -21.56
C GLU A 135 28.02 -7.23 -22.25
N PRO A 136 28.70 -6.17 -22.74
CA PRO A 136 28.03 -5.07 -23.43
C PRO A 136 27.17 -5.60 -24.58
N GLY A 137 25.93 -5.13 -24.66
CA GLY A 137 24.99 -5.57 -25.69
C GLY A 137 24.31 -6.92 -25.43
N ARG A 138 24.53 -7.56 -24.27
CA ARG A 138 23.92 -8.87 -23.94
C ARG A 138 23.38 -8.93 -22.51
N ILE A 139 22.21 -9.53 -22.35
CA ILE A 139 21.67 -9.95 -21.05
C ILE A 139 21.69 -11.48 -21.01
N LEU A 140 22.46 -12.07 -20.10
CA LEU A 140 22.58 -13.52 -19.97
C LEU A 140 21.45 -14.11 -19.12
N HIS A 141 20.82 -15.16 -19.63
CA HIS A 141 19.81 -15.97 -18.95
C HIS A 141 20.37 -17.38 -18.71
N GLY A 142 19.97 -18.01 -17.60
CA GLY A 142 20.40 -19.38 -17.31
C GLY A 142 19.41 -20.12 -16.42
N LEU A 143 18.97 -21.29 -16.86
CA LEU A 143 18.26 -22.27 -16.05
C LEU A 143 19.28 -23.25 -15.46
N TYR A 144 19.05 -23.67 -14.22
CA TYR A 144 19.94 -24.59 -13.53
C TYR A 144 19.12 -25.65 -12.82
N GLN A 145 19.55 -26.90 -12.96
CA GLN A 145 18.99 -28.04 -12.26
C GLN A 145 19.84 -28.31 -11.01
N GLY A 146 19.30 -27.95 -9.85
CA GLY A 146 19.96 -28.01 -8.55
C GLY A 146 19.16 -28.74 -7.48
N SER A 147 19.77 -28.83 -6.30
CA SER A 147 19.12 -29.19 -5.05
C SER A 147 18.83 -27.93 -4.21
N PRO A 148 18.05 -28.00 -3.11
CA PRO A 148 17.70 -26.83 -2.29
C PRO A 148 18.91 -26.05 -1.75
N ASP A 149 20.05 -26.73 -1.57
CA ASP A 149 21.31 -26.23 -1.06
C ASP A 149 22.35 -25.90 -2.14
N ARG A 150 22.14 -26.36 -3.39
CA ARG A 150 23.13 -26.25 -4.48
C ARG A 150 22.45 -26.00 -5.81
N LEU A 151 22.82 -24.91 -6.49
CA LEU A 151 22.29 -24.54 -7.81
C LEU A 151 22.41 -25.64 -8.89
N GLY A 152 23.45 -26.49 -8.80
CA GLY A 152 23.66 -27.63 -9.69
C GLY A 152 24.09 -27.24 -11.11
N THR A 153 23.65 -28.01 -12.11
CA THR A 153 24.15 -27.92 -13.49
C THR A 153 23.28 -27.00 -14.33
N ARG A 154 23.90 -26.19 -15.20
CA ARG A 154 23.15 -25.37 -16.17
C ARG A 154 22.42 -26.30 -17.14
N VAL A 155 21.13 -26.06 -17.31
CA VAL A 155 20.28 -26.77 -18.28
C VAL A 155 19.66 -25.77 -19.25
N PRO A 156 19.26 -26.20 -20.46
CA PRO A 156 18.51 -25.35 -21.39
C PRO A 156 17.25 -24.77 -20.74
N LEU A 157 16.92 -23.51 -21.02
CA LEU A 157 15.72 -22.84 -20.48
C LEU A 157 14.41 -23.55 -20.88
N THR A 158 14.45 -24.35 -21.94
CA THR A 158 13.34 -25.19 -22.41
C THR A 158 13.01 -26.36 -21.48
N GLU A 159 13.88 -26.70 -20.51
CA GLU A 159 13.63 -27.82 -19.59
C GLU A 159 12.59 -27.51 -18.51
N HIS A 160 12.25 -26.24 -18.28
CA HIS A 160 11.19 -25.86 -17.34
C HIS A 160 10.06 -25.09 -18.05
N PRO A 161 8.77 -25.47 -17.89
CA PRO A 161 7.65 -24.87 -18.61
C PRO A 161 7.57 -23.34 -18.47
N GLU A 162 7.81 -22.81 -17.26
CA GLU A 162 7.77 -21.36 -17.00
C GLU A 162 8.96 -20.61 -17.61
N ALA A 163 10.12 -21.27 -17.75
CA ALA A 163 11.32 -20.67 -18.31
C ALA A 163 11.37 -20.81 -19.85
N ALA A 164 10.68 -21.81 -20.40
CA ALA A 164 10.58 -22.08 -21.83
C ALA A 164 9.93 -20.92 -22.61
N VAL A 165 9.02 -20.16 -21.97
CA VAL A 165 8.40 -18.97 -22.57
C VAL A 165 9.44 -17.92 -22.95
N SER A 166 10.52 -17.80 -22.15
CA SER A 166 11.61 -16.85 -22.40
C SER A 166 12.59 -17.33 -23.47
N ALA A 167 12.57 -18.63 -23.84
CA ALA A 167 13.53 -19.21 -24.78
C ALA A 167 13.41 -18.63 -26.20
N GLY A 168 12.20 -18.22 -26.61
CA GLY A 168 11.97 -17.60 -27.92
C GLY A 168 12.50 -16.17 -28.06
N SER A 169 12.82 -15.51 -26.94
CA SER A 169 13.40 -14.15 -26.93
C SER A 169 14.92 -14.12 -26.86
N LEU A 170 15.55 -15.30 -26.80
CA LEU A 170 17.00 -15.45 -26.70
C LEU A 170 17.62 -15.53 -28.10
N GLY A 171 18.86 -15.09 -28.19
CA GLY A 171 19.70 -15.22 -29.37
C GLY A 171 20.02 -16.69 -29.71
N PRO A 172 20.76 -16.93 -30.79
CA PRO A 172 20.99 -18.26 -31.36
C PRO A 172 21.61 -19.29 -30.40
N GLU A 173 22.38 -18.82 -29.41
CA GLU A 173 23.00 -19.67 -28.38
C GLU A 173 22.04 -20.04 -27.24
N GLY A 174 20.81 -19.52 -27.26
CA GLY A 174 19.71 -19.92 -26.37
C GLY A 174 19.87 -19.45 -24.93
N ASP A 175 20.74 -18.47 -24.69
CA ASP A 175 21.21 -18.17 -23.34
C ASP A 175 21.50 -16.68 -23.09
N ALA A 176 21.30 -15.83 -24.10
CA ALA A 176 21.47 -14.39 -24.02
C ALA A 176 20.36 -13.69 -24.81
N ILE A 177 19.86 -12.56 -24.30
CA ILE A 177 19.12 -11.59 -25.10
C ILE A 177 20.14 -10.59 -25.64
N GLU A 178 20.29 -10.53 -26.96
CA GLU A 178 21.07 -9.48 -27.61
C GLU A 178 20.30 -8.17 -27.46
N THR A 179 20.79 -7.25 -26.63
CA THR A 179 20.20 -5.93 -26.47
C THR A 179 20.74 -4.94 -27.48
N GLY A 180 21.98 -5.16 -27.97
CA GLY A 180 22.68 -4.21 -28.83
C GLY A 180 23.00 -2.88 -28.13
N ILE A 181 22.77 -2.78 -26.82
CA ILE A 181 23.01 -1.57 -26.02
C ILE A 181 24.44 -1.66 -25.47
N PRO A 182 25.38 -0.82 -25.94
CA PRO A 182 26.76 -0.80 -25.45
C PRO A 182 26.91 -0.13 -24.08
N GLU A 183 25.81 0.39 -23.55
CA GLU A 183 25.72 1.11 -22.27
C GLU A 183 25.04 0.24 -21.19
N LEU A 184 24.95 0.77 -19.97
CA LEU A 184 24.22 0.11 -18.88
C LEU A 184 22.74 -0.09 -19.29
N THR A 185 22.30 -1.35 -19.35
CA THR A 185 20.90 -1.73 -19.65
C THR A 185 19.93 -1.33 -18.53
N ALA A 186 20.43 -0.98 -17.35
CA ALA A 186 19.67 -0.40 -16.26
C ALA A 186 19.92 1.11 -16.19
N ALA A 187 18.97 1.91 -16.69
CA ALA A 187 18.96 3.36 -16.56
C ALA A 187 17.76 3.81 -15.71
N TYR A 188 17.98 4.84 -14.89
CA TYR A 188 16.89 5.48 -14.16
C TYR A 188 16.02 6.28 -15.14
N VAL A 189 14.79 5.80 -15.38
CA VAL A 189 13.77 6.55 -16.12
C VAL A 189 12.99 7.41 -15.12
N PRO A 190 13.09 8.75 -15.20
CA PRO A 190 12.33 9.64 -14.31
C PRO A 190 10.83 9.56 -14.64
N ASN A 191 9.95 9.44 -13.64
CA ASN A 191 8.51 9.48 -13.89
C ASN A 191 8.07 10.86 -14.43
N ILE A 192 8.13 11.90 -13.59
CA ILE A 192 7.80 13.29 -14.01
C ILE A 192 8.91 14.26 -13.59
N ARG A 193 9.33 15.16 -14.49
CA ARG A 193 10.31 16.23 -14.22
C ARG A 193 9.64 17.61 -14.26
N PRO A 194 10.24 18.64 -13.60
CA PRO A 194 11.38 18.57 -12.69
C PRO A 194 10.97 18.12 -11.27
N ASN A 195 11.91 17.55 -10.52
CA ASN A 195 11.72 17.37 -9.08
C ASN A 195 11.67 18.75 -8.39
N ARG A 196 10.50 19.11 -7.85
CA ARG A 196 10.25 20.44 -7.27
C ARG A 196 11.07 20.72 -6.00
N ARG A 197 11.38 19.68 -5.21
CA ARG A 197 12.24 19.78 -4.01
C ARG A 197 13.71 19.94 -4.37
N HIS A 198 14.16 19.30 -5.45
CA HIS A 198 15.55 19.33 -5.89
C HIS A 198 15.63 19.79 -7.35
N ARG A 199 15.48 21.10 -7.56
CA ARG A 199 15.57 21.70 -8.90
C ARG A 199 16.95 21.42 -9.50
N GLY A 200 16.99 20.83 -10.70
CA GLY A 200 18.22 20.41 -11.38
C GLY A 200 18.64 18.95 -11.14
N SER A 201 17.90 18.21 -10.31
CA SER A 201 18.12 16.78 -10.13
C SER A 201 17.74 15.97 -11.39
N PRO A 202 18.51 14.94 -11.77
CA PRO A 202 18.10 13.99 -12.82
C PRO A 202 16.94 13.08 -12.38
N PHE A 203 16.61 13.06 -11.09
CA PHE A 203 15.53 12.25 -10.55
C PHE A 203 14.15 12.82 -10.89
N GLY A 204 13.18 11.94 -11.15
CA GLY A 204 11.78 12.30 -11.24
C GLY A 204 11.24 12.75 -9.87
N ARG A 205 10.08 13.41 -9.87
CA ARG A 205 9.29 13.60 -8.66
C ARG A 205 8.60 12.29 -8.29
N SER A 206 8.31 12.11 -7.00
CA SER A 206 7.40 11.06 -6.54
C SER A 206 6.03 11.25 -7.19
N ASP A 207 5.38 10.15 -7.53
CA ASP A 207 4.01 10.12 -8.07
C ASP A 207 3.06 10.74 -7.05
N TYR A 208 3.32 10.47 -5.76
CA TYR A 208 2.62 11.01 -4.61
C TYR A 208 3.02 12.45 -4.24
N ALA A 209 3.90 13.10 -5.00
CA ALA A 209 4.30 14.47 -4.69
C ALA A 209 3.11 15.45 -4.83
N ALA A 210 3.13 16.52 -4.04
CA ALA A 210 2.13 17.59 -4.13
C ALA A 210 1.94 18.07 -5.60
N PRO A 211 0.68 18.23 -6.06
CA PRO A 211 -0.54 18.27 -5.25
C PRO A 211 -1.23 16.92 -5.03
N LEU A 212 -0.66 15.78 -5.46
CA LEU A 212 -1.35 14.49 -5.34
C LEU A 212 -1.58 14.07 -3.87
N HIS A 213 -0.57 14.27 -3.03
CA HIS A 213 -0.68 14.08 -1.58
C HIS A 213 -1.87 14.84 -0.99
N ASP A 214 -1.96 16.14 -1.27
CA ASP A 214 -3.00 17.02 -0.70
C ASP A 214 -4.41 16.59 -1.18
N LEU A 215 -4.52 16.08 -2.40
CA LEU A 215 -5.77 15.53 -2.94
C LEU A 215 -6.15 14.22 -2.27
N MET A 216 -5.19 13.34 -1.97
CA MET A 216 -5.45 12.09 -1.27
C MET A 216 -5.87 12.33 0.18
N ASP A 217 -5.24 13.28 0.87
CA ASP A 217 -5.68 13.71 2.20
C ASP A 217 -7.11 14.28 2.17
N ALA A 218 -7.44 15.11 1.18
CA ALA A 218 -8.78 15.65 1.01
C ALA A 218 -9.82 14.56 0.68
N LEU A 219 -9.42 13.51 -0.04
CA LEU A 219 -10.27 12.36 -0.31
C LEU A 219 -10.58 11.59 0.98
N ASP A 220 -9.56 11.34 1.80
CA ASP A 220 -9.69 10.66 3.09
C ASP A 220 -10.58 11.46 4.06
N GLU A 221 -10.43 12.79 4.08
CA GLU A 221 -11.29 13.68 4.86
C GLU A 221 -12.75 13.64 4.36
N THR A 222 -12.95 13.66 3.04
CA THR A 222 -14.28 13.56 2.41
C THR A 222 -14.96 12.23 2.77
N TRP A 223 -14.22 11.12 2.71
CA TRP A 223 -14.74 9.79 3.05
C TRP A 223 -15.06 9.68 4.54
N SER A 224 -14.17 10.18 5.40
CA SER A 224 -14.38 10.22 6.85
C SER A 224 -15.62 11.03 7.21
N SER A 225 -15.81 12.19 6.56
CA SER A 225 -17.01 13.01 6.73
C SER A 225 -18.27 12.29 6.24
N TRP A 226 -18.21 11.61 5.09
CA TRP A 226 -19.36 10.90 4.54
C TRP A 226 -19.80 9.74 5.44
N ILE A 227 -18.86 8.90 5.89
CA ILE A 227 -19.16 7.81 6.82
C ILE A 227 -19.71 8.36 8.13
N ARG A 228 -19.17 9.47 8.63
CA ARG A 228 -19.71 10.16 9.81
C ARG A 228 -21.14 10.64 9.59
N ASP A 229 -21.45 11.24 8.44
CA ASP A 229 -22.80 11.71 8.11
C ASP A 229 -23.80 10.53 8.04
N ILE A 230 -23.40 9.41 7.43
CA ILE A 230 -24.19 8.17 7.41
C ILE A 230 -24.46 7.66 8.83
N ARG A 231 -23.46 7.66 9.71
CA ARG A 231 -23.63 7.24 11.11
C ARG A 231 -24.59 8.18 11.86
N LEU A 232 -24.40 9.49 11.72
CA LEU A 232 -25.24 10.50 12.36
C LEU A 232 -26.68 10.50 11.82
N ALA A 233 -26.87 10.11 10.57
CA ALA A 233 -28.16 9.99 9.93
C ALA A 233 -28.99 8.78 10.39
N ARG A 234 -28.40 7.82 11.12
CA ARG A 234 -29.13 6.67 11.72
C ARG A 234 -30.12 7.08 12.84
N GLY A 235 -30.53 8.35 12.89
CA GLY A 235 -31.50 8.89 13.82
C GLY A 235 -30.84 9.33 15.13
N ARG A 236 -30.85 10.64 15.38
CA ARG A 236 -30.67 11.16 16.74
C ARG A 236 -32.04 11.24 17.38
N LEU A 237 -32.19 10.62 18.54
CA LEU A 237 -33.46 10.57 19.25
C LEU A 237 -33.30 11.62 20.37
N ILE A 238 -34.16 12.64 20.39
CA ILE A 238 -34.07 13.71 21.39
C ILE A 238 -34.89 13.25 22.59
N VAL A 239 -34.23 12.95 23.70
CA VAL A 239 -34.89 12.49 24.94
C VAL A 239 -34.81 13.59 26.00
N PRO A 240 -35.96 14.03 26.56
CA PRO A 240 -35.99 14.99 27.66
C PRO A 240 -35.24 14.45 28.88
N ALA A 241 -34.52 15.31 29.60
CA ALA A 241 -33.67 14.93 30.73
C ALA A 241 -34.39 14.10 31.82
N GLY A 242 -35.72 14.28 31.98
CA GLY A 242 -36.55 13.51 32.92
C GLY A 242 -36.71 12.02 32.61
N TYR A 243 -36.24 11.54 31.46
CA TYR A 243 -36.29 10.12 31.06
C TYR A 243 -34.94 9.40 31.27
N LEU A 244 -33.90 10.10 31.72
CA LEU A 244 -32.62 9.50 32.08
C LEU A 244 -32.74 8.86 33.48
N ARG A 245 -32.26 7.61 33.63
CA ARG A 245 -32.30 6.92 34.94
C ARG A 245 -31.31 7.57 35.89
N ASP A 246 -31.82 8.07 37.01
CA ASP A 246 -31.03 8.65 38.09
C ASP A 246 -30.17 7.57 38.77
N GLN A 247 -28.85 7.80 38.87
CA GLN A 247 -27.88 6.88 39.51
C GLN A 247 -27.68 7.21 41.00
N GLY A 248 -28.55 8.04 41.57
CA GLY A 248 -28.59 8.37 42.99
C GLY A 248 -27.72 9.57 43.37
N PRO A 249 -27.86 10.03 44.64
CA PRO A 249 -27.32 11.32 45.06
C PRO A 249 -25.79 11.35 45.04
N GLY A 250 -25.20 12.35 44.36
CA GLY A 250 -23.76 12.63 44.39
C GLY A 250 -22.91 11.91 43.34
N ARG A 251 -23.52 11.18 42.40
CA ARG A 251 -22.81 10.61 41.24
C ARG A 251 -23.05 11.47 40.00
N VAL A 252 -21.97 11.95 39.39
CA VAL A 252 -22.02 12.61 38.07
C VAL A 252 -22.43 11.55 37.05
N ALA A 253 -23.40 11.88 36.20
CA ALA A 253 -23.74 11.05 35.05
C ALA A 253 -22.46 10.85 34.20
N THR A 254 -21.93 9.64 34.16
CA THR A 254 -20.73 9.32 33.38
C THR A 254 -21.09 9.20 31.89
N PHE A 255 -20.31 9.89 31.06
CA PHE A 255 -20.39 9.90 29.60
C PHE A 255 -19.72 8.66 29.02
N ASP A 256 -20.44 7.92 28.18
CA ASP A 256 -19.96 6.78 27.41
C ASP A 256 -19.96 7.22 25.94
N ASP A 257 -18.76 7.47 25.39
CA ASP A 257 -18.55 8.02 24.03
C ASP A 257 -19.05 7.06 22.95
N ASP A 258 -19.21 5.77 23.29
CA ASP A 258 -19.71 4.71 22.38
C ASP A 258 -21.25 4.65 22.29
N ARG A 259 -21.99 5.53 23.00
CA ARG A 259 -23.46 5.65 22.89
C ARG A 259 -23.89 6.87 22.06
N GLU A 260 -23.65 6.78 20.75
CA GLU A 260 -23.82 7.80 19.68
C GLU A 260 -25.25 8.41 19.45
N ILE A 261 -26.21 8.41 20.40
CA ILE A 261 -27.65 8.69 20.05
C ILE A 261 -28.34 9.86 20.79
N TRP A 262 -27.72 10.59 21.72
CA TRP A 262 -28.49 11.53 22.57
C TRP A 262 -27.88 12.93 22.71
N GLN A 263 -28.70 13.97 22.50
CA GLN A 263 -28.39 15.35 22.90
C GLN A 263 -29.47 15.81 23.88
N THR A 264 -29.09 16.05 25.14
CA THR A 264 -30.01 16.50 26.19
C THR A 264 -30.24 18.01 26.06
N LEU A 265 -31.45 18.42 25.69
CA LEU A 265 -31.89 19.81 25.83
C LEU A 265 -32.55 19.97 27.20
N ASN A 266 -32.08 20.95 28.00
CA ASN A 266 -32.68 21.29 29.28
C ASN A 266 -33.89 22.21 29.03
N ILE A 267 -35.05 21.62 28.72
CA ILE A 267 -36.29 22.36 28.47
C ILE A 267 -37.07 22.47 29.79
N PRO A 268 -37.41 23.68 30.27
CA PRO A 268 -38.26 23.86 31.45
C PRO A 268 -39.64 23.25 31.21
N PRO A 269 -40.25 22.59 32.21
CA PRO A 269 -41.58 22.00 32.07
C PRO A 269 -42.63 23.08 32.23
N THR A 270 -42.90 23.84 31.17
CA THR A 270 -44.05 24.75 31.13
C THR A 270 -44.95 24.40 29.95
N GLU A 271 -46.13 23.92 30.33
CA GLU A 271 -47.42 23.81 29.63
C GLU A 271 -47.42 23.58 28.10
N SER A 272 -47.85 22.36 27.77
CA SER A 272 -48.64 22.03 26.56
C SER A 272 -47.95 22.06 25.18
N ALA A 273 -46.65 21.79 25.10
CA ALA A 273 -45.99 21.50 23.83
C ALA A 273 -45.44 20.06 23.78
N GLY A 274 -46.19 19.17 23.14
CA GLY A 274 -45.72 17.91 22.53
C GLY A 274 -44.81 17.02 23.38
N THR A 275 -45.41 16.07 24.10
CA THR A 275 -44.78 14.84 24.63
C THR A 275 -44.38 13.89 23.48
N GLY A 276 -43.58 14.38 22.54
CA GLY A 276 -43.09 13.60 21.42
C GLY A 276 -41.57 13.52 21.46
N ILE A 277 -41.04 12.30 21.36
CA ILE A 277 -39.69 12.08 20.84
C ILE A 277 -39.65 12.74 19.46
N THR A 278 -38.97 13.87 19.33
CA THR A 278 -38.78 14.50 18.02
C THR A 278 -37.64 13.77 17.32
N LEU A 279 -37.98 12.91 16.35
CA LEU A 279 -37.03 12.33 15.41
C LEU A 279 -36.48 13.45 14.52
N SER A 280 -35.27 13.92 14.83
CA SER A 280 -34.55 14.87 13.97
C SER A 280 -33.75 14.06 12.95
N GLN A 281 -34.37 13.70 11.83
CA GLN A 281 -33.70 13.04 10.72
C GLN A 281 -33.02 14.09 9.85
N PHE A 282 -31.67 14.15 9.87
CA PHE A 282 -30.91 15.00 8.96
C PHE A 282 -30.86 14.35 7.58
N ALA A 283 -30.97 15.14 6.51
CA ALA A 283 -30.79 14.64 5.15
C ALA A 283 -29.35 14.17 4.95
N ILE A 284 -29.16 12.91 4.53
CA ILE A 284 -27.85 12.33 4.27
C ILE A 284 -27.29 12.93 2.98
N ARG A 285 -26.16 13.63 3.05
CA ARG A 285 -25.57 14.36 1.91
C ARG A 285 -24.70 13.46 1.02
N VAL A 286 -25.27 12.31 0.64
CA VAL A 286 -24.56 11.26 -0.10
C VAL A 286 -24.07 11.77 -1.45
N ALA A 287 -24.92 12.50 -2.18
CA ALA A 287 -24.60 12.99 -3.52
C ALA A 287 -23.50 14.06 -3.52
N GLU A 288 -23.51 14.95 -2.52
CA GLU A 288 -22.51 16.00 -2.35
C GLU A 288 -21.14 15.41 -1.97
N HIS A 289 -21.12 14.43 -1.07
CA HIS A 289 -19.88 13.72 -0.71
C HIS A 289 -19.33 12.93 -1.89
N GLN A 290 -20.20 12.21 -2.61
CA GLN A 290 -19.81 11.44 -3.79
C GLN A 290 -19.24 12.33 -4.90
N SER A 291 -19.92 13.43 -5.23
CA SER A 291 -19.46 14.36 -6.27
C SER A 291 -18.14 15.03 -5.91
N THR A 292 -17.92 15.33 -4.62
CA THR A 292 -16.65 15.86 -4.11
C THR A 292 -15.54 14.83 -4.25
N ALA A 293 -15.77 13.59 -3.80
CA ALA A 293 -14.80 12.50 -3.93
C ALA A 293 -14.43 12.23 -5.39
N ASP A 294 -15.42 12.22 -6.29
CA ASP A 294 -15.21 12.04 -7.73
C ASP A 294 -14.34 13.14 -8.34
N ALA A 295 -14.59 14.40 -7.98
CA ALA A 295 -13.81 15.53 -8.46
C ALA A 295 -12.34 15.44 -8.01
N ILE A 296 -12.11 15.07 -6.74
CA ILE A 296 -10.78 14.87 -6.16
C ILE A 296 -10.03 13.76 -6.90
N VAL A 297 -10.67 12.61 -7.12
CA VAL A 297 -10.07 11.47 -7.86
C VAL A 297 -9.70 11.88 -9.28
N GLN A 298 -10.57 12.59 -10.01
CA GLN A 298 -10.25 13.07 -11.36
C GLN A 298 -9.04 14.02 -11.36
N GLN A 299 -8.96 14.92 -10.39
CA GLN A 299 -7.84 15.85 -10.27
C GLN A 299 -6.54 15.11 -9.89
N ALA A 300 -6.63 14.09 -9.04
CA ALA A 300 -5.53 13.23 -8.64
C ALA A 300 -4.94 12.48 -9.85
N VAL A 301 -5.80 11.83 -10.66
CA VAL A 301 -5.39 11.10 -11.87
C VAL A 301 -4.70 12.03 -12.88
N ARG A 302 -5.26 13.24 -13.11
CA ARG A 302 -4.64 14.25 -13.99
C ARG A 302 -3.30 14.73 -13.46
N SER A 303 -3.19 14.97 -12.15
CA SER A 303 -1.95 15.39 -11.49
C SER A 303 -0.84 14.34 -11.61
N ALA A 304 -1.20 13.05 -11.55
CA ALA A 304 -0.30 11.92 -11.71
C ALA A 304 0.22 11.75 -13.16
N GLY A 305 -0.28 12.53 -14.13
CA GLY A 305 0.19 12.51 -15.52
C GLY A 305 -0.47 11.45 -16.40
N TYR A 306 -1.53 10.80 -15.90
CA TYR A 306 -2.32 9.88 -16.69
C TYR A 306 -3.25 10.62 -17.68
N SER A 307 -3.47 10.02 -18.85
CA SER A 307 -4.29 10.58 -19.92
C SER A 307 -5.76 10.77 -19.49
N ALA A 308 -6.37 11.88 -19.90
CA ALA A 308 -7.73 12.26 -19.51
C ALA A 308 -8.86 11.30 -19.98
N GLY A 309 -8.55 10.26 -20.77
CA GLY A 309 -9.50 9.25 -21.24
C GLY A 309 -9.67 8.03 -20.33
N LEU A 310 -9.01 7.97 -19.18
CA LEU A 310 -9.19 6.88 -18.22
C LEU A 310 -10.56 6.97 -17.56
N VAL A 311 -11.37 5.93 -17.74
CA VAL A 311 -12.65 5.76 -17.03
C VAL A 311 -12.34 5.04 -15.71
N PRO A 312 -12.53 5.68 -14.55
CA PRO A 312 -12.35 5.02 -13.26
C PRO A 312 -13.37 3.90 -13.11
N GLU A 313 -12.90 2.67 -12.85
CA GLU A 313 -13.79 1.55 -12.53
C GLU A 313 -14.34 1.76 -11.11
N ARG A 314 -15.67 1.89 -11.00
CA ARG A 314 -16.34 2.16 -9.73
C ARG A 314 -16.82 0.85 -9.12
N PRO A 315 -16.44 0.52 -7.87
CA PRO A 315 -17.03 -0.62 -7.18
C PRO A 315 -18.53 -0.36 -6.96
N ARG A 316 -19.38 -1.33 -7.31
CA ARG A 316 -20.79 -1.31 -6.94
C ARG A 316 -20.90 -1.63 -5.46
N VAL A 317 -21.20 -0.62 -4.64
CA VAL A 317 -21.47 -0.79 -3.22
C VAL A 317 -22.98 -0.96 -3.04
N SER A 318 -23.42 -2.17 -2.76
CA SER A 318 -24.77 -2.43 -2.24
C SER A 318 -24.70 -2.42 -0.72
N PHE A 319 -25.33 -1.44 -0.08
CA PHE A 319 -25.58 -1.52 1.35
C PHE A 319 -26.73 -2.51 1.56
N GLY A 320 -26.48 -3.59 2.28
CA GLY A 320 -27.58 -4.46 2.71
C GLY A 320 -28.47 -3.70 3.69
N ASP A 321 -29.79 -3.95 3.63
CA ASP A 321 -30.77 -3.34 4.53
C ASP A 321 -30.47 -3.72 5.97
N SER A 322 -29.68 -2.89 6.66
CA SER A 322 -29.17 -3.20 8.00
C SER A 322 -30.14 -2.78 9.10
N VAL A 323 -31.45 -2.88 8.86
CA VAL A 323 -32.51 -2.75 9.87
C VAL A 323 -33.70 -3.61 9.42
N SER A 324 -33.84 -4.83 9.94
CA SER A 324 -35.18 -5.41 10.01
C SER A 324 -35.98 -4.54 10.96
N GLU A 325 -37.00 -3.84 10.45
CA GLU A 325 -37.99 -3.20 11.31
C GLU A 325 -38.62 -4.26 12.22
N ASP A 326 -38.94 -3.88 13.47
CA ASP A 326 -39.67 -4.76 14.38
C ASP A 326 -41.03 -5.12 13.72
N PRO A 327 -41.33 -6.41 13.50
CA PRO A 327 -42.59 -6.84 12.87
C PRO A 327 -43.85 -6.25 13.54
N ALA A 328 -43.78 -5.95 14.84
CA ALA A 328 -44.87 -5.31 15.57
C ALA A 328 -45.14 -3.86 15.11
N SER A 329 -44.10 -3.10 14.78
CA SER A 329 -44.21 -1.70 14.33
C SER A 329 -44.75 -1.62 12.89
N THR A 330 -44.28 -2.49 12.00
CA THR A 330 -44.78 -2.60 10.63
C THR A 330 -46.26 -3.00 10.62
N ALA A 331 -46.67 -3.95 11.47
CA ALA A 331 -48.06 -4.36 11.60
C ALA A 331 -48.99 -3.23 12.09
N GLN A 332 -48.55 -2.44 13.09
CA GLN A 332 -49.31 -1.29 13.58
C GLN A 332 -49.46 -0.21 12.50
N THR A 333 -48.39 0.07 11.76
CA THR A 333 -48.39 1.05 10.66
C THR A 333 -49.34 0.63 9.53
N LEU A 334 -49.28 -0.63 9.12
CA LEU A 334 -50.16 -1.17 8.08
C LEU A 334 -51.64 -1.17 8.51
N SER A 335 -51.92 -1.45 9.80
CA SER A 335 -53.28 -1.36 10.34
C SER A 335 -53.82 0.08 10.33
N LEU A 336 -53.00 1.06 10.71
CA LEU A 336 -53.37 2.47 10.69
C LEU A 336 -53.66 2.96 9.26
N LEU A 337 -52.79 2.61 8.31
CA LEU A 337 -52.95 2.96 6.89
C LEU A 337 -54.18 2.31 6.27
N GLN A 338 -54.48 1.05 6.65
CA GLN A 338 -55.69 0.37 6.21
C GLN A 338 -56.96 1.02 6.76
N GLN A 339 -56.97 1.42 8.04
CA GLN A 339 -58.10 2.15 8.64
C GLN A 339 -58.32 3.51 7.95
N ALA A 340 -57.24 4.19 7.56
CA ALA A 340 -57.28 5.44 6.82
C ALA A 340 -57.58 5.26 5.31
N GLN A 341 -57.76 4.02 4.82
CA GLN A 341 -57.88 3.67 3.39
C GLN A 341 -56.75 4.25 2.52
N ALA A 342 -55.55 4.40 3.10
CA ALA A 342 -54.42 5.08 2.48
C ALA A 342 -53.40 4.14 1.81
N VAL A 343 -53.68 2.83 1.76
CA VAL A 343 -52.77 1.82 1.20
C VAL A 343 -53.54 0.69 0.50
N SER A 344 -53.03 0.24 -0.65
CA SER A 344 -53.63 -0.86 -1.42
C SER A 344 -53.23 -2.23 -0.86
N THR A 345 -53.96 -3.29 -1.22
CA THR A 345 -53.62 -4.67 -0.84
C THR A 345 -52.25 -5.09 -1.38
N ASP A 346 -51.92 -4.71 -2.62
CA ASP A 346 -50.59 -4.96 -3.22
C ASP A 346 -49.47 -4.34 -2.40
N THR A 347 -49.61 -3.06 -2.05
CA THR A 347 -48.58 -2.36 -1.28
C THR A 347 -48.40 -2.96 0.11
N LYS A 348 -49.48 -3.45 0.76
CA LYS A 348 -49.36 -4.17 2.04
C LYS A 348 -48.57 -5.47 1.92
N VAL A 349 -48.85 -6.28 0.89
CA VAL A 349 -48.15 -7.56 0.65
C VAL A 349 -46.68 -7.31 0.35
N ARG A 350 -46.37 -6.32 -0.48
CA ARG A 350 -45.00 -5.96 -0.86
C ARG A 350 -44.19 -5.40 0.32
N THR A 351 -44.82 -4.67 1.23
CA THR A 351 -44.18 -4.20 2.47
C THR A 351 -43.88 -5.35 3.45
N LEU A 352 -44.74 -6.37 3.50
CA LEU A 352 -44.53 -7.57 4.33
C LEU A 352 -43.50 -8.55 3.72
N HIS A 353 -43.42 -8.60 2.39
CA HIS A 353 -42.58 -9.53 1.64
C HIS A 353 -41.75 -8.81 0.56
N PRO A 354 -40.71 -8.05 0.96
CA PRO A 354 -39.89 -7.29 0.02
C PRO A 354 -39.06 -8.18 -0.93
N ASP A 355 -38.80 -9.42 -0.52
CA ASP A 355 -38.00 -10.39 -1.30
C ASP A 355 -38.83 -11.18 -2.33
N TRP A 356 -40.15 -10.98 -2.38
CA TRP A 356 -41.03 -11.72 -3.29
C TRP A 356 -41.03 -11.10 -4.69
N ASP A 357 -41.09 -11.94 -5.70
CA ASP A 357 -41.23 -11.49 -7.08
C ASP A 357 -42.65 -10.99 -7.39
N ASP A 358 -42.80 -10.25 -8.48
CA ASP A 358 -44.09 -9.67 -8.86
C ASP A 358 -45.18 -10.71 -9.13
N THR A 359 -44.83 -11.97 -9.35
CA THR A 359 -45.79 -13.05 -9.61
C THR A 359 -46.36 -13.56 -8.29
N ALA A 360 -45.50 -13.83 -7.32
CA ALA A 360 -45.87 -14.25 -5.97
C ALA A 360 -46.71 -13.17 -5.25
N VAL A 361 -46.34 -11.88 -5.41
CA VAL A 361 -47.13 -10.77 -4.85
C VAL A 361 -48.54 -10.74 -5.46
N ARG A 362 -48.66 -10.90 -6.79
CA ARG A 362 -49.97 -10.91 -7.46
C ARG A 362 -50.86 -12.08 -7.01
N GLU A 363 -50.30 -13.28 -6.95
CA GLU A 363 -51.02 -14.47 -6.49
C GLU A 363 -51.53 -14.33 -5.05
N GLU A 364 -50.75 -13.67 -4.19
CA GLU A 364 -51.17 -13.38 -2.81
C GLU A 364 -52.29 -12.35 -2.75
N VAL A 365 -52.16 -11.26 -3.51
CA VAL A 365 -53.18 -10.21 -3.59
C VAL A 365 -54.51 -10.79 -4.09
N ASP A 366 -54.48 -11.62 -5.13
CA ASP A 366 -55.68 -12.26 -5.69
C ASP A 366 -56.35 -13.19 -4.67
N ARG A 367 -55.55 -13.92 -3.88
CA ARG A 367 -56.07 -14.76 -2.79
C ARG A 367 -56.75 -13.93 -1.72
N ILE A 368 -56.12 -12.85 -1.27
CA ILE A 368 -56.68 -11.92 -0.27
C ILE A 368 -57.97 -11.27 -0.78
N LEU A 369 -58.02 -10.85 -2.05
CA LEU A 369 -59.22 -10.26 -2.64
C LEU A 369 -60.37 -11.27 -2.75
N THR A 370 -60.05 -12.53 -3.06
CA THR A 370 -61.02 -13.62 -3.09
C THR A 370 -61.57 -13.94 -1.69
N GLU A 371 -60.70 -14.02 -0.68
CA GLU A 371 -61.06 -14.29 0.72
C GLU A 371 -61.90 -13.16 1.35
N THR A 372 -61.57 -11.91 1.03
CA THR A 372 -62.28 -10.73 1.56
C THR A 372 -63.57 -10.41 0.80
N GLY A 373 -63.87 -11.14 -0.27
CA GLY A 373 -65.04 -10.90 -1.13
C GLY A 373 -64.97 -9.59 -1.91
N GLN A 374 -63.77 -9.01 -2.04
CA GLN A 374 -63.50 -7.77 -2.77
C GLN A 374 -62.96 -8.01 -4.19
N ALA A 375 -62.93 -9.28 -4.63
CA ALA A 375 -62.64 -9.63 -6.01
C ALA A 375 -63.63 -8.92 -6.95
N ALA A 376 -63.10 -8.09 -7.85
CA ALA A 376 -63.93 -7.50 -8.90
C ALA A 376 -64.49 -8.62 -9.78
N PRO A 377 -65.82 -8.69 -10.01
CA PRO A 377 -66.37 -9.64 -10.97
C PRO A 377 -65.81 -9.35 -12.35
N ASP A 378 -65.37 -10.41 -13.03
CA ASP A 378 -64.78 -10.35 -14.37
C ASP A 378 -65.73 -9.59 -15.34
N PRO A 379 -65.31 -8.43 -15.90
CA PRO A 379 -66.15 -7.64 -16.80
C PRO A 379 -66.52 -8.39 -18.10
N MET A 380 -65.95 -9.57 -18.36
CA MET A 380 -66.27 -10.38 -19.55
C MET A 380 -67.44 -11.37 -19.37
N GLN A 381 -68.02 -11.51 -18.18
CA GLN A 381 -69.17 -12.41 -17.95
C GLN A 381 -70.56 -11.74 -18.09
N LEU A 382 -70.64 -10.44 -18.32
CA LEU A 382 -71.90 -9.67 -18.43
C LEU A 382 -72.49 -9.62 -19.86
N GLY A 383 -72.12 -10.57 -20.73
CA GLY A 383 -72.49 -10.58 -22.15
C GLY A 383 -73.42 -11.70 -22.61
N ALA A 384 -73.96 -12.53 -21.71
CA ALA A 384 -74.93 -13.56 -22.09
C ALA A 384 -76.12 -13.53 -21.14
N LEU A 385 -77.27 -13.05 -21.63
CA LEU A 385 -78.64 -13.50 -21.37
C LEU A 385 -79.64 -12.56 -22.09
N PRO A 386 -80.79 -13.04 -22.60
CA PRO A 386 -81.20 -14.41 -22.96
C PRO A 386 -81.14 -14.70 -24.47
#